data_AF-A0A8H5QPY9-F1
#
_entry.id   AF-A0A8H5QPY9-F1
#
_cell.length_a   1.000
_cell.length_b   1.000
_cell.length_c   1.000
_cell.angle_alpha   90.00
_cell.angle_beta   90.00
_cell.angle_gamma   90.00
#
_symmetry.space_group_name_H-M   'P 1'
#
loop_
_entity.id
_entity.type
_entity.pdbx_description
1 polymer ?
#
loop_
_entity_poly.entity_id
_entity_poly.type
_entity_poly.pdbx_seq_one_letter_code
_entity_poly.pdbx_strand_id
1 'polypeptide(L)'
;MRVSTISAIFSGLAVSAIAQSDLDGAVWKALLAEPQSKRSISDIPRNRPAKRQSGWNPPADLKAPLQEAWEHYEKTYDGGLDANVNTGFHQIMANKGYLNICVRWDSSASITEAERTKIASAYNAQYQKWFKWLYGYNGFPYDEVKVNVVAFAVKDKSQLQGSTAGYEVYTELDADGVPMCPVACARDAHLDGDYSGCEAGADRHYDHSLWLKDGLEGGFGHNWGQEVGREYFMNNLDSDNIHILLHEMGHTFALDDFYDWIPTGITKFIMLAGASMEITDFDGWMYRNWWYYLSQKNNWSSGKSSANAAPASSESKPTSNTAAPATKTATPKPSTTTTKAIAVKPASSKKATATKATITQVTSAENTASAEVGAWGQCGGNNWTGATKCASGAKCIKHNDYYSQCVAN
;
A
#
# COMPACT_ATOMS: atom_id res chain seq x y z
N MET A 1 -45.73 -30.99 39.21
CA MET A 1 -44.35 -30.66 38.79
C MET A 1 -44.30 -30.71 37.27
N ARG A 2 -44.26 -29.54 36.61
CA ARG A 2 -44.08 -29.41 35.16
C ARG A 2 -42.69 -28.85 34.93
N VAL A 3 -41.83 -29.59 34.23
CA VAL A 3 -40.49 -29.16 33.85
C VAL A 3 -40.65 -28.38 32.55
N SER A 4 -40.26 -27.11 32.57
CA SER A 4 -40.29 -26.20 31.42
C SER A 4 -38.91 -26.22 30.78
N THR A 5 -38.80 -26.76 29.57
CA THR A 5 -37.62 -26.67 28.71
C THR A 5 -37.62 -25.32 28.01
N ILE A 6 -36.61 -24.49 28.28
CA ILE A 6 -36.33 -23.26 27.52
C ILE A 6 -35.37 -23.65 26.39
N SER A 7 -35.89 -23.67 25.16
CA SER A 7 -35.06 -23.68 23.95
C SER A 7 -34.40 -22.31 23.79
N ALA A 8 -33.08 -22.26 23.90
CA ALA A 8 -32.31 -21.11 23.44
C ALA A 8 -32.22 -21.14 21.91
N ILE A 9 -32.84 -20.15 21.27
CA ILE A 9 -32.72 -19.90 19.84
C ILE A 9 -31.32 -19.30 19.62
N PHE A 10 -30.39 -20.09 19.10
CA PHE A 10 -29.17 -19.57 18.49
C PHE A 10 -29.55 -18.93 17.16
N SER A 11 -29.71 -17.61 17.15
CA SER A 11 -29.66 -16.83 15.93
C SER A 11 -28.23 -16.91 15.38
N GLY A 12 -28.05 -17.71 14.33
CA GLY A 12 -26.80 -17.76 13.60
C GLY A 12 -26.44 -16.37 13.10
N LEU A 13 -25.27 -15.87 13.54
CA LEU A 13 -24.58 -14.85 12.77
C LEU A 13 -24.29 -15.48 11.42
N ALA A 14 -24.80 -14.85 10.36
CA ALA A 14 -24.35 -15.15 9.02
C ALA A 14 -22.84 -14.92 9.00
N VAL A 15 -22.08 -15.98 8.76
CA VAL A 15 -20.69 -15.88 8.36
C VAL A 15 -20.70 -15.04 7.09
N SER A 16 -20.25 -13.79 7.19
CA SER A 16 -20.05 -12.92 6.04
C SER A 16 -19.20 -13.65 5.01
N ALA A 17 -19.49 -13.39 3.74
CA ALA A 17 -18.82 -13.97 2.59
C ALA A 17 -17.32 -14.15 2.84
N ILE A 18 -16.84 -15.39 2.63
CA ILE A 18 -15.41 -15.74 2.65
C ILE A 18 -14.71 -14.73 1.73
N ALA A 19 -13.81 -13.92 2.28
CA ALA A 19 -13.03 -12.97 1.50
C ALA A 19 -12.26 -13.79 0.45
N GLN A 20 -12.56 -13.57 -0.83
CA GLN A 20 -12.01 -14.42 -1.89
C GLN A 20 -10.69 -13.85 -2.44
N SER A 21 -10.48 -12.53 -2.29
CA SER A 21 -9.21 -11.80 -2.47
C SER A 21 -9.41 -10.31 -2.07
N ASP A 22 -8.34 -9.67 -1.57
CA ASP A 22 -8.12 -8.23 -1.39
C ASP A 22 -8.34 -7.37 -2.66
N LEU A 23 -8.21 -7.96 -3.84
CA LEU A 23 -8.53 -7.33 -5.12
C LEU A 23 -10.04 -7.10 -5.30
N ASP A 24 -10.88 -7.88 -4.62
CA ASP A 24 -12.34 -7.73 -4.70
C ASP A 24 -12.82 -6.58 -3.80
N GLY A 25 -13.24 -5.49 -4.44
CA GLY A 25 -13.83 -4.32 -3.78
C GLY A 25 -15.00 -4.63 -2.83
N ALA A 26 -15.71 -5.75 -3.02
CA ALA A 26 -16.80 -6.17 -2.14
C ALA A 26 -16.31 -6.49 -0.71
N VAL A 27 -15.09 -7.03 -0.57
CA VAL A 27 -14.48 -7.34 0.73
C VAL A 27 -14.33 -6.08 1.58
N TRP A 28 -13.91 -4.97 0.95
CA TRP A 28 -13.73 -3.67 1.62
C TRP A 28 -15.04 -2.94 1.88
N LYS A 29 -16.05 -3.11 1.02
CA LYS A 29 -17.37 -2.45 1.16
C LYS A 29 -18.12 -2.93 2.41
N ALA A 30 -17.88 -4.15 2.90
CA ALA A 30 -18.51 -4.67 4.11
C ALA A 30 -18.18 -3.83 5.37
N LEU A 31 -16.96 -3.29 5.47
CA LEU A 31 -16.53 -2.42 6.58
C LEU A 31 -17.28 -1.09 6.62
N LEU A 32 -17.61 -0.53 5.46
CA LEU A 32 -18.31 0.75 5.36
C LEU A 32 -19.76 0.66 5.83
N ALA A 33 -20.31 -0.56 5.92
CA ALA A 33 -21.69 -0.81 6.36
C ALA A 33 -21.81 -1.08 7.88
N GLU A 34 -20.72 -1.41 8.59
CA GLU A 34 -20.76 -1.57 10.05
C GLU A 34 -20.74 -0.19 10.75
N PRO A 35 -21.56 0.02 11.80
CA PRO A 35 -21.47 1.21 12.63
C PRO A 35 -20.07 1.28 13.25
N GLN A 36 -19.27 2.21 12.75
CA GLN A 36 -17.93 2.45 13.26
C GLN A 36 -18.04 2.77 14.75
N SER A 37 -17.52 1.87 15.59
CA SER A 37 -17.44 2.11 17.03
C SER A 37 -16.60 3.37 17.24
N LYS A 38 -17.24 4.47 17.64
CA LYS A 38 -16.58 5.68 18.17
C LYS A 38 -15.93 5.41 19.53
N ARG A 39 -15.25 4.27 19.71
CA ARG A 39 -14.27 4.17 20.78
C ARG A 39 -13.05 4.95 20.32
N SER A 40 -13.04 6.21 20.70
CA SER A 40 -11.79 6.91 20.99
C SER A 40 -11.10 6.10 22.09
N ILE A 41 -10.25 5.16 21.68
CA ILE A 41 -9.16 4.71 22.53
C ILE A 41 -8.21 5.90 22.52
N SER A 42 -8.32 6.70 23.57
CA SER A 42 -7.42 7.80 23.86
C SER A 42 -5.97 7.35 23.69
N ASP A 43 -5.15 8.21 23.10
CA ASP A 43 -3.72 8.05 22.80
C ASP A 43 -2.91 7.40 23.93
N ILE A 44 -2.94 6.08 24.00
CA ILE A 44 -1.83 5.30 24.55
C ILE A 44 -1.06 4.84 23.31
N PRO A 45 0.21 5.20 23.14
CA PRO A 45 1.01 4.66 22.05
C PRO A 45 1.23 3.16 22.32
N ARG A 46 0.27 2.30 21.95
CA ARG A 46 0.43 0.84 22.06
C ARG A 46 1.35 0.31 20.99
N ASN A 47 1.43 0.99 19.84
CA ASN A 47 2.36 0.65 18.79
C ASN A 47 3.81 0.91 19.24
N ARG A 48 4.12 1.97 19.97
CA ARG A 48 5.50 2.25 20.42
C ARG A 48 5.71 1.97 21.92
N PRO A 49 6.65 1.08 22.30
CA PRO A 49 7.00 0.88 23.71
C PRO A 49 7.44 2.18 24.39
N ALA A 50 6.89 2.48 25.57
CA ALA A 50 7.31 3.63 26.38
C ALA A 50 8.76 3.49 26.91
N LYS A 51 9.27 2.26 26.96
CA LYS A 51 10.66 1.92 27.29
C LYS A 51 11.13 0.87 26.29
N ARG A 52 12.44 0.81 26.02
CA ARG A 52 13.00 -0.21 25.12
C ARG A 52 12.66 -1.61 25.64
N GLN A 53 12.20 -2.47 24.75
CA GLN A 53 11.80 -3.86 25.02
C GLN A 53 12.71 -4.82 24.27
N SER A 54 12.94 -6.01 24.82
CA SER A 54 13.72 -7.08 24.20
C SER A 54 13.03 -8.42 24.41
N GLY A 55 13.24 -9.34 23.48
CA GLY A 55 12.65 -10.67 23.55
C GLY A 55 11.22 -10.72 23.00
N TRP A 56 10.73 -11.95 22.82
CA TRP A 56 9.36 -12.24 22.41
C TRP A 56 8.45 -12.37 23.65
N ASN A 57 7.56 -11.40 23.85
CA ASN A 57 6.63 -11.39 24.99
C ASN A 57 5.30 -10.69 24.65
N PRO A 58 4.47 -11.29 23.76
CA PRO A 58 3.14 -10.75 23.45
C PRO A 58 2.18 -10.87 24.64
N PRO A 59 1.07 -10.12 24.65
CA PRO A 59 -0.06 -10.33 25.57
C PRO A 59 -0.51 -11.79 25.58
N ALA A 60 -0.91 -12.29 26.75
CA ALA A 60 -1.21 -13.70 26.95
C ALA A 60 -2.33 -14.23 26.06
N ASP A 61 -3.33 -13.38 25.78
CA ASP A 61 -4.46 -13.64 24.89
C ASP A 61 -4.09 -13.65 23.41
N LEU A 62 -2.99 -12.97 23.02
CA LEU A 62 -2.51 -12.97 21.64
C LEU A 62 -1.49 -14.08 21.36
N LYS A 63 -0.88 -14.68 22.38
CA LYS A 63 0.22 -15.64 22.21
C LYS A 63 -0.17 -16.85 21.34
N ALA A 64 -1.33 -17.46 21.60
CA ALA A 64 -1.80 -18.62 20.84
C ALA A 64 -2.13 -18.27 19.38
N PRO A 65 -2.98 -17.27 19.07
CA PRO A 65 -3.28 -16.93 17.68
C PRO A 65 -2.07 -16.40 16.90
N LEU A 66 -1.09 -15.75 17.54
CA LEU A 66 0.17 -15.35 16.89
C LEU A 66 1.03 -16.56 16.51
N GLN A 67 1.02 -17.61 17.33
CA GLN A 67 1.70 -18.86 17.02
C GLN A 67 1.03 -19.57 15.85
N GLU A 68 -0.31 -19.60 15.81
CA GLU A 68 -1.07 -20.16 14.69
C GLU A 68 -0.73 -19.42 13.38
N ALA A 69 -0.68 -18.08 13.40
CA ALA A 69 -0.34 -17.29 12.21
C ALA A 69 1.09 -17.57 11.72
N TRP A 70 2.04 -17.72 12.64
CA TRP A 70 3.41 -18.10 12.30
C TRP A 70 3.50 -19.50 11.67
N GLU A 71 2.84 -20.49 12.28
CA GLU A 71 2.83 -21.87 11.80
C GLU A 71 2.12 -22.00 10.45
N HIS A 72 1.07 -21.22 10.24
CA HIS A 72 0.42 -21.12 8.93
C HIS A 72 1.39 -20.62 7.87
N TYR A 73 2.04 -19.48 8.12
CA TYR A 73 3.00 -18.89 7.19
C TYR A 73 4.11 -19.87 6.80
N GLU A 74 4.76 -20.49 7.78
CA GLU A 74 5.85 -21.45 7.56
C GLU A 74 5.40 -22.71 6.79
N LYS A 75 4.12 -23.07 6.88
CA LYS A 75 3.54 -24.20 6.14
C LYS A 75 3.14 -23.82 4.71
N THR A 76 2.68 -22.59 4.51
CA THR A 76 2.15 -22.10 3.23
C THR A 76 3.25 -21.79 2.24
N TYR A 77 4.37 -21.22 2.70
CA TYR A 77 5.45 -20.76 1.83
C TYR A 77 6.64 -21.71 1.91
N ASP A 78 7.03 -22.28 0.76
CA ASP A 78 8.20 -23.16 0.68
C ASP A 78 9.48 -22.43 1.14
N GLY A 79 10.12 -22.95 2.18
CA GLY A 79 11.30 -22.32 2.80
C GLY A 79 10.96 -21.22 3.82
N GLY A 80 9.67 -20.99 4.09
CA GLY A 80 9.19 -20.07 5.12
C GLY A 80 9.73 -18.66 4.97
N LEU A 81 9.87 -17.97 6.09
CA LEU A 81 10.37 -16.58 6.09
C LEU A 81 11.85 -16.49 5.68
N ASP A 82 12.60 -17.58 5.85
CA ASP A 82 14.02 -17.68 5.47
C ASP A 82 14.23 -17.57 3.95
N ALA A 83 13.26 -18.00 3.13
CA ALA A 83 13.33 -17.89 1.68
C ALA A 83 13.09 -16.47 1.16
N ASN A 84 12.47 -15.59 1.96
CA ASN A 84 12.15 -14.22 1.55
C ASN A 84 13.24 -13.24 1.99
N VAL A 85 14.22 -13.03 1.12
CA VAL A 85 15.38 -12.15 1.36
C VAL A 85 15.14 -10.67 1.02
N ASN A 86 13.91 -10.30 0.63
CA ASN A 86 13.59 -8.93 0.23
C ASN A 86 12.38 -8.34 0.97
N THR A 87 11.95 -8.89 2.10
CA THR A 87 10.91 -8.24 2.92
C THR A 87 11.31 -6.82 3.30
N GLY A 88 10.34 -5.95 3.60
CA GLY A 88 10.60 -4.56 4.00
C GLY A 88 11.60 -4.42 5.15
N PHE A 89 11.75 -5.44 6.02
CA PHE A 89 12.83 -5.46 7.01
C PHE A 89 14.21 -5.51 6.37
N HIS A 90 14.44 -6.41 5.40
CA HIS A 90 15.70 -6.51 4.66
C HIS A 90 16.02 -5.20 3.94
N GLN A 91 15.01 -4.58 3.34
CA GLN A 91 15.16 -3.33 2.61
C GLN A 91 15.61 -2.19 3.54
N ILE A 92 14.91 -2.01 4.67
CA ILE A 92 15.25 -1.02 5.69
C ILE A 92 16.67 -1.23 6.21
N MET A 93 17.06 -2.49 6.46
CA MET A 93 18.39 -2.82 6.98
C MET A 93 19.50 -2.56 5.95
N ALA A 94 19.28 -2.94 4.69
CA ALA A 94 20.22 -2.69 3.60
C ALA A 94 20.41 -1.19 3.34
N ASN A 95 19.33 -0.41 3.42
CA ASN A 95 19.34 1.03 3.17
C ASN A 95 19.71 1.85 4.39
N LYS A 96 19.91 1.22 5.55
CA LYS A 96 20.28 1.91 6.79
C LYS A 96 19.21 2.88 7.28
N GLY A 97 17.94 2.46 7.25
CA GLY A 97 16.84 3.19 7.87
C GLY A 97 16.03 4.09 6.93
N TYR A 98 16.02 3.80 5.63
CA TYR A 98 15.10 4.45 4.70
C TYR A 98 14.54 3.48 3.66
N LEU A 99 13.43 3.90 3.06
CA LEU A 99 12.84 3.33 1.87
C LEU A 99 12.66 4.42 0.82
N ASN A 100 13.05 4.14 -0.40
CA ASN A 100 12.81 4.96 -1.57
C ASN A 100 11.65 4.40 -2.39
N ILE A 101 10.76 5.28 -2.81
CA ILE A 101 9.48 4.92 -3.40
C ILE A 101 9.39 5.54 -4.78
N CYS A 102 9.03 4.73 -5.77
CA CYS A 102 8.63 5.21 -7.07
C CYS A 102 7.11 5.13 -7.23
N VAL A 103 6.47 6.25 -7.50
CA VAL A 103 5.01 6.29 -7.72
C VAL A 103 4.72 5.98 -9.19
N ARG A 104 3.96 4.91 -9.46
CA ARG A 104 3.42 4.60 -10.79
C ARG A 104 2.02 5.19 -10.90
N TRP A 105 1.87 6.25 -11.66
CA TRP A 105 0.59 6.93 -11.88
C TRP A 105 -0.14 6.33 -13.08
N ASP A 106 -0.80 5.18 -12.88
CA ASP A 106 -1.60 4.54 -13.92
C ASP A 106 -2.99 5.16 -14.00
N SER A 107 -2.99 6.39 -14.47
CA SER A 107 -4.18 7.17 -14.72
C SER A 107 -3.97 8.09 -15.90
N SER A 108 -5.07 8.53 -16.51
CA SER A 108 -5.08 9.63 -17.47
C SER A 108 -5.23 11.01 -16.80
N ALA A 109 -5.59 11.05 -15.51
CA ALA A 109 -5.77 12.30 -14.79
C ALA A 109 -4.44 13.06 -14.66
N SER A 110 -4.53 14.40 -14.68
CA SER A 110 -3.42 15.24 -14.23
C SER A 110 -3.34 15.24 -12.70
N ILE A 111 -2.14 15.52 -12.19
CA ILE A 111 -1.88 15.66 -10.77
C ILE A 111 -1.06 16.92 -10.51
N THR A 112 -1.42 17.68 -9.49
CA THR A 112 -0.73 18.90 -9.07
C THR A 112 0.47 18.62 -8.18
N GLU A 113 1.38 19.59 -8.07
CA GLU A 113 2.51 19.53 -7.14
C GLU A 113 2.06 19.36 -5.69
N ALA A 114 1.02 20.09 -5.27
CA ALA A 114 0.46 19.97 -3.92
C ALA A 114 -0.12 18.56 -3.65
N GLU A 115 -0.81 17.97 -4.62
CA GLU A 115 -1.30 16.59 -4.51
C GLU A 115 -0.15 15.60 -4.40
N ARG A 116 0.93 15.75 -5.19
CA ARG A 116 2.12 14.87 -5.07
C ARG A 116 2.80 14.98 -3.72
N THR A 117 2.95 16.19 -3.18
CA THR A 117 3.44 16.40 -1.81
C THR A 117 2.55 15.70 -0.79
N LYS A 118 1.22 15.74 -1.00
CA LYS A 118 0.25 15.09 -0.11
C LYS A 118 0.29 13.56 -0.22
N ILE A 119 0.45 13.01 -1.42
CA ILE A 119 0.69 11.57 -1.64
C ILE A 119 1.92 11.13 -0.82
N ALA A 120 3.05 11.81 -0.99
CA ALA A 120 4.28 11.47 -0.28
C ALA A 120 4.11 11.53 1.25
N SER A 121 3.45 12.57 1.75
CA SER A 121 3.20 12.76 3.18
C SER A 121 2.24 11.70 3.75
N ALA A 122 1.14 11.43 3.05
CA ALA A 122 0.16 10.43 3.46
C ALA A 122 0.76 9.02 3.45
N TYR A 123 1.48 8.66 2.39
CA TYR A 123 2.12 7.36 2.25
C TYR A 123 3.18 7.12 3.35
N ASN A 124 4.03 8.11 3.62
CA ASN A 124 4.94 8.04 4.78
C ASN A 124 4.17 7.88 6.10
N ALA A 125 3.10 8.66 6.32
CA ALA A 125 2.31 8.59 7.55
C ALA A 125 1.69 7.21 7.77
N GLN A 126 1.21 6.54 6.73
CA GLN A 126 0.68 5.18 6.82
C GLN A 126 1.79 4.17 7.17
N TYR A 127 2.97 4.24 6.54
CA TYR A 127 4.11 3.39 6.92
C TYR A 127 4.56 3.61 8.37
N GLN A 128 4.54 4.86 8.87
CA GLN A 128 4.89 5.13 10.27
C GLN A 128 3.97 4.40 11.25
N LYS A 129 2.74 4.03 10.87
CA LYS A 129 1.86 3.23 11.74
C LYS A 129 2.38 1.81 11.93
N TRP A 130 2.98 1.22 10.89
CA TRP A 130 3.72 -0.04 10.99
C TRP A 130 5.04 0.16 11.75
N PHE A 131 5.91 1.09 11.34
CA PHE A 131 7.25 1.22 11.93
C PHE A 131 7.27 1.54 13.42
N LYS A 132 6.27 2.28 13.93
CA LYS A 132 6.16 2.56 15.36
C LYS A 132 6.09 1.28 16.21
N TRP A 133 5.63 0.16 15.66
CA TRP A 133 5.67 -1.16 16.31
C TRP A 133 7.08 -1.67 16.59
N LEU A 134 8.09 -1.25 15.82
CA LEU A 134 9.48 -1.65 16.02
C LEU A 134 10.34 -0.63 16.75
N TYR A 135 9.99 0.65 16.75
CA TYR A 135 10.84 1.66 17.39
C TYR A 135 11.04 1.38 18.89
N GLY A 136 12.27 1.04 19.26
CA GLY A 136 12.64 0.65 20.62
C GLY A 136 12.30 -0.80 20.98
N TYR A 137 11.86 -1.62 20.04
CA TYR A 137 11.56 -3.04 20.24
C TYR A 137 12.66 -3.94 19.68
N ASN A 138 13.05 -4.95 20.46
CA ASN A 138 13.95 -6.05 20.12
C ASN A 138 15.18 -5.64 19.29
N GLY A 139 15.88 -4.61 19.73
CA GLY A 139 17.12 -4.16 19.11
C GLY A 139 16.98 -3.54 17.71
N PHE A 140 15.76 -3.18 17.29
CA PHE A 140 15.58 -2.44 16.04
C PHE A 140 16.41 -1.14 16.07
N PRO A 141 17.30 -0.92 15.07
CA PRO A 141 18.38 0.06 15.20
C PRO A 141 17.96 1.49 14.88
N TYR A 142 16.78 1.70 14.29
CA TYR A 142 16.32 3.02 13.86
C TYR A 142 15.24 3.57 14.81
N ASP A 143 15.37 4.83 15.18
CA ASP A 143 14.34 5.56 15.94
C ASP A 143 13.29 6.20 14.99
N GLU A 144 13.62 6.27 13.70
CA GLU A 144 12.77 6.71 12.59
C GLU A 144 13.27 6.08 11.29
N VAL A 145 12.39 5.42 10.54
CA VAL A 145 12.62 4.98 9.16
C VAL A 145 12.04 6.04 8.22
N LYS A 146 12.86 6.55 7.29
CA LYS A 146 12.42 7.56 6.32
C LYS A 146 11.77 6.89 5.11
N VAL A 147 10.66 7.45 4.63
CA VAL A 147 10.03 7.03 3.38
C VAL A 147 10.10 8.18 2.39
N ASN A 148 10.87 8.02 1.32
CA ASN A 148 11.15 9.07 0.37
C ASN A 148 10.49 8.75 -0.97
N VAL A 149 9.67 9.66 -1.51
CA VAL A 149 9.26 9.55 -2.92
C VAL A 149 10.40 10.10 -3.78
N VAL A 150 11.06 9.22 -4.52
CA VAL A 150 12.24 9.57 -5.34
C VAL A 150 11.93 9.67 -6.82
N ALA A 151 10.77 9.17 -7.26
CA ALA A 151 10.38 9.20 -8.66
C ALA A 151 8.86 9.11 -8.87
N PHE A 152 8.41 9.61 -10.02
CA PHE A 152 7.08 9.42 -10.58
C PHE A 152 7.19 8.85 -11.99
N ALA A 153 6.52 7.74 -12.25
CA ALA A 153 6.27 7.23 -13.60
C ALA A 153 4.87 7.66 -14.06
N VAL A 154 4.78 8.30 -15.23
CA VAL A 154 3.52 8.79 -15.82
C VAL A 154 3.45 8.44 -17.31
N LYS A 155 2.25 8.42 -17.91
CA LYS A 155 2.12 8.18 -19.37
C LYS A 155 2.65 9.38 -20.17
N ASP A 156 2.39 10.58 -19.67
CA ASP A 156 2.82 11.84 -20.28
C ASP A 156 3.29 12.81 -19.20
N LYS A 157 4.45 13.45 -19.40
CA LYS A 157 5.01 14.41 -18.42
C LYS A 157 4.06 15.58 -18.13
N SER A 158 3.21 15.95 -19.08
CA SER A 158 2.20 17.00 -18.92
C SER A 158 1.13 16.67 -17.87
N GLN A 159 1.00 15.39 -17.47
CA GLN A 159 0.16 15.01 -16.34
C GLN A 159 0.67 15.60 -15.02
N LEU A 160 1.98 15.85 -14.89
CA LEU A 160 2.57 16.46 -13.71
C LEU A 160 2.51 17.98 -13.81
N GLN A 161 1.51 18.57 -13.16
CA GLN A 161 1.36 20.03 -13.10
C GLN A 161 2.27 20.60 -12.00
N GLY A 162 2.91 21.75 -12.25
CA GLY A 162 3.81 22.41 -11.31
C GLY A 162 5.25 21.89 -11.39
N SER A 163 6.05 22.15 -10.34
CA SER A 163 7.45 21.73 -10.29
C SER A 163 7.57 20.21 -10.15
N THR A 164 8.61 19.66 -10.77
CA THR A 164 9.06 18.27 -10.57
C THR A 164 10.45 18.19 -9.95
N ALA A 165 10.91 19.28 -9.33
CA ALA A 165 12.18 19.28 -8.63
C ALA A 165 12.15 18.33 -7.42
N GLY A 166 13.21 17.53 -7.24
CA GLY A 166 13.39 16.64 -6.08
C GLY A 166 13.15 15.16 -6.35
N TYR A 167 12.49 14.79 -7.45
CA TYR A 167 12.24 13.41 -7.85
C TYR A 167 12.44 13.22 -9.37
N GLU A 168 12.73 12.00 -9.80
CA GLU A 168 12.83 11.66 -11.22
C GLU A 168 11.45 11.56 -11.86
N VAL A 169 11.36 11.83 -13.15
CA VAL A 169 10.13 11.66 -13.92
C VAL A 169 10.38 10.71 -15.08
N TYR A 170 9.77 9.53 -15.00
CA TYR A 170 9.83 8.50 -16.01
C TYR A 170 8.55 8.48 -16.85
N THR A 171 8.69 8.17 -18.13
CA THR A 171 7.58 7.99 -19.08
C THR A 171 7.64 6.65 -19.79
N GLU A 172 8.44 5.73 -19.25
CA GLU A 172 8.50 4.37 -19.74
C GLU A 172 7.18 3.67 -19.40
N LEU A 173 6.70 2.85 -20.33
CA LEU A 173 5.52 2.04 -20.15
C LEU A 173 5.94 0.57 -20.17
N ASP A 174 5.30 -0.23 -19.34
CA ASP A 174 5.38 -1.67 -19.47
C ASP A 174 4.58 -2.17 -20.69
N ALA A 175 4.59 -3.48 -20.90
CA ALA A 175 3.96 -4.09 -22.06
C ALA A 175 2.42 -3.95 -22.09
N ASP A 176 1.79 -3.65 -20.94
CA ASP A 176 0.36 -3.37 -20.82
C ASP A 176 0.05 -1.87 -20.96
N GLY A 177 1.06 -1.04 -21.25
CA GLY A 177 0.91 0.40 -21.40
C GLY A 177 0.79 1.15 -20.07
N VAL A 178 1.21 0.52 -18.97
CA VAL A 178 1.18 1.10 -17.62
C VAL A 178 2.51 1.79 -17.35
N PRO A 179 2.53 3.04 -16.84
CA PRO A 179 3.77 3.72 -16.50
C PRO A 179 4.61 2.91 -15.54
N MET A 180 5.89 2.72 -15.85
CA MET A 180 6.82 1.98 -15.01
C MET A 180 8.04 2.82 -14.68
N CYS A 181 8.61 2.52 -13.53
CA CYS A 181 9.93 3.02 -13.15
C CYS A 181 10.98 2.03 -13.69
N PRO A 182 12.22 2.48 -13.99
CA PRO A 182 13.20 1.61 -14.60
C PRO A 182 13.56 0.43 -13.71
N VAL A 183 13.47 -0.80 -14.24
CA VAL A 183 13.87 -2.04 -13.56
C VAL A 183 15.32 -1.96 -13.06
N ALA A 184 16.19 -1.27 -13.81
CA ALA A 184 17.58 -1.07 -13.43
C ALA A 184 17.79 -0.27 -12.12
N CYS A 185 16.73 0.39 -11.63
CA CYS A 185 16.71 1.11 -10.36
C CYS A 185 15.90 0.38 -9.28
N ALA A 186 15.31 -0.77 -9.58
CA ALA A 186 14.39 -1.48 -8.70
C ALA A 186 15.14 -2.43 -7.79
N ARG A 187 14.88 -2.36 -6.49
CA ARG A 187 15.55 -3.22 -5.51
C ARG A 187 15.33 -4.71 -5.75
N ASP A 188 14.14 -5.10 -6.16
CA ASP A 188 13.79 -6.52 -6.34
C ASP A 188 14.57 -7.18 -7.48
N ALA A 189 15.05 -6.39 -8.45
CA ALA A 189 15.98 -6.82 -9.50
C ALA A 189 17.46 -6.75 -9.07
N HIS A 190 17.78 -6.06 -7.98
CA HIS A 190 19.15 -5.71 -7.55
C HIS A 190 19.39 -6.02 -6.07
N LEU A 191 19.08 -7.26 -5.66
CA LEU A 191 19.29 -7.73 -4.28
C LEU A 191 20.76 -7.81 -3.87
N ASP A 192 21.66 -7.82 -4.84
CA ASP A 192 23.11 -7.69 -4.67
C ASP A 192 23.55 -6.26 -4.30
N GLY A 193 22.65 -5.29 -4.42
CA GLY A 193 22.92 -3.87 -4.20
C GLY A 193 23.66 -3.20 -5.36
N ASP A 194 23.78 -3.85 -6.52
CA ASP A 194 24.41 -3.27 -7.71
C ASP A 194 23.39 -2.48 -8.53
N TYR A 195 23.29 -1.18 -8.24
CA TYR A 195 22.49 -0.23 -9.02
C TYR A 195 23.30 0.52 -10.08
N SER A 196 24.43 -0.03 -10.55
CA SER A 196 25.24 0.62 -11.59
C SER A 196 24.49 0.83 -12.91
N GLY A 197 23.45 0.03 -13.15
CA GLY A 197 22.52 0.19 -14.28
C GLY A 197 21.47 1.29 -14.07
N CYS A 198 21.29 1.81 -12.86
CA CYS A 198 20.33 2.87 -12.60
C CYS A 198 20.87 4.21 -13.11
N GLU A 199 20.33 4.72 -14.22
CA GLU A 199 20.80 5.97 -14.84
C GLU A 199 20.69 7.19 -13.92
N ALA A 200 19.70 7.19 -13.02
CA ALA A 200 19.53 8.24 -12.02
C ALA A 200 20.56 8.16 -10.87
N GLY A 201 21.37 7.10 -10.83
CA GLY A 201 22.36 6.80 -9.80
C GLY A 201 21.81 5.95 -8.67
N ALA A 202 22.71 5.25 -7.97
CA ALA A 202 22.35 4.32 -6.90
C ALA A 202 21.54 4.96 -5.76
N ASP A 203 21.77 6.24 -5.44
CA ASP A 203 20.99 6.96 -4.42
C ASP A 203 19.51 7.18 -4.83
N ARG A 204 19.19 6.97 -6.11
CA ARG A 204 17.86 7.11 -6.70
C ARG A 204 17.21 5.76 -7.02
N HIS A 205 17.80 4.64 -6.58
CA HIS A 205 17.11 3.36 -6.57
C HIS A 205 15.79 3.48 -5.78
N TYR A 206 14.85 2.60 -6.07
CA TYR A 206 13.60 2.49 -5.32
C TYR A 206 13.43 1.07 -4.79
N ASP A 207 12.92 0.99 -3.56
CA ASP A 207 12.58 -0.24 -2.87
C ASP A 207 11.18 -0.68 -3.20
N HIS A 208 10.26 0.29 -3.28
CA HIS A 208 8.86 0.04 -3.52
C HIS A 208 8.30 0.83 -4.70
N SER A 209 7.36 0.20 -5.39
CA SER A 209 6.43 0.87 -6.27
C SER A 209 5.11 1.15 -5.55
N LEU A 210 4.68 2.42 -5.55
CA LEU A 210 3.30 2.78 -5.23
C LEU A 210 2.53 2.95 -6.54
N TRP A 211 1.79 1.92 -6.92
CA TRP A 211 0.96 1.94 -8.13
C TRP A 211 -0.43 2.45 -7.80
N LEU A 212 -0.75 3.64 -8.30
CA LEU A 212 -2.06 4.27 -8.18
C LEU A 212 -2.83 4.07 -9.49
N LYS A 213 -3.80 3.15 -9.47
CA LYS A 213 -4.50 2.67 -10.66
C LYS A 213 -5.94 3.14 -10.75
N ASP A 214 -6.33 3.65 -11.91
CA ASP A 214 -7.72 4.01 -12.20
C ASP A 214 -8.65 2.80 -12.06
N GLY A 215 -9.73 2.97 -11.29
CA GLY A 215 -10.85 2.02 -11.26
C GLY A 215 -10.60 0.71 -10.50
N LEU A 216 -9.43 0.53 -9.88
CA LEU A 216 -9.20 -0.59 -8.97
C LEU A 216 -9.98 -0.35 -7.67
N GLU A 217 -10.87 -1.28 -7.31
CA GLU A 217 -11.68 -1.15 -6.09
C GLU A 217 -10.99 -1.73 -4.83
N GLY A 218 -10.06 -2.66 -5.01
CA GLY A 218 -9.27 -3.30 -3.95
C GLY A 218 -7.84 -2.78 -3.88
N GLY A 219 -6.94 -3.66 -3.43
CA GLY A 219 -5.51 -3.42 -3.41
C GLY A 219 -4.75 -4.71 -3.66
N PHE A 220 -3.44 -4.57 -3.80
CA PHE A 220 -2.49 -5.66 -3.81
C PHE A 220 -1.17 -5.21 -3.20
N GLY A 221 -0.56 -6.07 -2.40
CA GLY A 221 0.68 -5.77 -1.70
C GLY A 221 1.69 -6.90 -1.83
N HIS A 222 2.97 -6.53 -1.92
CA HIS A 222 4.07 -7.48 -1.80
C HIS A 222 5.35 -6.76 -1.36
N ASN A 223 6.48 -7.47 -1.38
CA ASN A 223 7.79 -6.89 -1.11
C ASN A 223 8.26 -5.83 -2.13
N TRP A 224 7.70 -5.79 -3.34
CA TRP A 224 8.01 -4.75 -4.34
C TRP A 224 7.18 -3.48 -4.14
N GLY A 225 6.21 -3.45 -3.22
CA GLY A 225 5.35 -2.29 -3.00
C GLY A 225 3.86 -2.60 -2.94
N GLN A 226 3.03 -1.64 -3.37
CA GLN A 226 1.57 -1.75 -3.32
C GLN A 226 0.95 -1.22 -4.62
N GLU A 227 -0.14 -1.85 -5.02
CA GLU A 227 -1.08 -1.37 -6.03
C GLU A 227 -2.41 -1.08 -5.35
N VAL A 228 -2.93 0.14 -5.50
CA VAL A 228 -4.19 0.56 -4.88
C VAL A 228 -4.99 1.42 -5.84
N GLY A 229 -6.32 1.39 -5.69
CA GLY A 229 -7.22 2.28 -6.41
C GLY A 229 -6.84 3.75 -6.24
N ARG A 230 -6.54 4.43 -7.35
CA ARG A 230 -6.14 5.85 -7.34
C ARG A 230 -7.25 6.69 -6.73
N GLU A 231 -8.49 6.52 -7.18
CA GLU A 231 -9.63 7.30 -6.67
C GLU A 231 -9.79 7.10 -5.17
N TYR A 232 -9.71 5.85 -4.71
CA TYR A 232 -9.76 5.52 -3.30
C TYR A 232 -8.63 6.20 -2.52
N PHE A 233 -7.39 6.06 -2.96
CA PHE A 233 -6.22 6.63 -2.30
C PHE A 233 -6.30 8.16 -2.23
N MET A 234 -6.60 8.81 -3.36
CA MET A 234 -6.69 10.27 -3.47
C MET A 234 -7.82 10.84 -2.61
N ASN A 235 -8.96 10.16 -2.52
CA ASN A 235 -10.09 10.54 -1.66
C ASN A 235 -9.79 10.38 -0.16
N ASN A 236 -8.76 9.61 0.21
CA ASN A 236 -8.40 9.30 1.59
C ASN A 236 -7.07 9.93 2.03
N LEU A 237 -6.51 10.88 1.27
CA LEU A 237 -5.24 11.54 1.61
C LEU A 237 -5.24 12.28 2.96
N ASP A 238 -6.41 12.66 3.47
CA ASP A 238 -6.58 13.29 4.80
C ASP A 238 -7.07 12.31 5.87
N SER A 239 -7.36 11.07 5.50
CA SER A 239 -7.84 10.05 6.44
C SER A 239 -6.70 9.64 7.36
N ASP A 240 -6.99 9.46 8.65
CA ASP A 240 -5.98 8.95 9.58
C ASP A 240 -5.52 7.56 9.14
N ASN A 241 -6.45 6.68 8.72
CA ASN A 241 -6.15 5.36 8.20
C ASN A 241 -6.63 5.20 6.75
N ILE A 242 -5.69 4.91 5.85
CA ILE A 242 -5.98 4.48 4.47
C ILE A 242 -5.97 2.95 4.49
N HIS A 243 -7.05 2.34 4.97
CA HIS A 243 -7.07 0.94 5.42
C HIS A 243 -6.67 -0.11 4.36
N ILE A 244 -7.05 0.05 3.08
CA ILE A 244 -6.60 -0.85 2.01
C ILE A 244 -5.08 -0.75 1.89
N LEU A 245 -4.53 0.46 1.82
CA LEU A 245 -3.09 0.66 1.80
C LEU A 245 -2.39 0.07 3.04
N LEU A 246 -2.98 0.20 4.23
CA LEU A 246 -2.41 -0.38 5.46
C LEU A 246 -2.32 -1.91 5.39
N HIS A 247 -3.33 -2.56 4.83
CA HIS A 247 -3.32 -4.00 4.54
C HIS A 247 -2.21 -4.34 3.54
N GLU A 248 -2.16 -3.65 2.39
CA GLU A 248 -1.14 -3.92 1.35
C GLU A 248 0.29 -3.70 1.84
N MET A 249 0.50 -2.70 2.72
CA MET A 249 1.78 -2.46 3.37
C MET A 249 2.20 -3.61 4.30
N GLY A 250 1.25 -4.39 4.83
CA GLY A 250 1.56 -5.57 5.65
C GLY A 250 2.28 -6.65 4.84
N HIS A 251 1.86 -6.89 3.59
CA HIS A 251 2.50 -7.88 2.70
C HIS A 251 3.95 -7.53 2.35
N THR A 252 4.30 -6.25 2.33
CA THR A 252 5.70 -5.82 2.23
C THR A 252 6.57 -6.44 3.32
N PHE A 253 6.01 -6.65 4.52
CA PHE A 253 6.70 -7.28 5.65
C PHE A 253 6.43 -8.78 5.77
N ALA A 254 5.98 -9.40 4.67
CA ALA A 254 5.64 -10.82 4.57
C ALA A 254 4.52 -11.26 5.53
N LEU A 255 3.62 -10.34 5.89
CA LEU A 255 2.40 -10.72 6.60
C LEU A 255 1.43 -11.37 5.61
N ASP A 256 0.82 -12.48 6.03
CA ASP A 256 -0.04 -13.30 5.18
C ASP A 256 -1.42 -12.68 4.99
N ASP A 257 -2.09 -13.14 3.93
CA ASP A 257 -3.53 -12.99 3.80
C ASP A 257 -4.28 -14.04 4.64
N PHE A 258 -5.50 -13.70 5.05
CA PHE A 258 -6.35 -14.56 5.89
C PHE A 258 -7.71 -14.80 5.23
N TYR A 259 -7.73 -15.35 4.01
CA TYR A 259 -8.95 -15.56 3.23
C TYR A 259 -9.76 -16.79 3.65
N ASP A 260 -9.06 -17.89 3.89
CA ASP A 260 -9.63 -19.23 4.07
C ASP A 260 -9.57 -19.72 5.52
N TRP A 261 -8.91 -18.96 6.39
CA TRP A 261 -8.81 -19.27 7.81
C TRP A 261 -8.62 -17.99 8.64
N ILE A 262 -8.90 -18.08 9.94
CA ILE A 262 -8.61 -17.00 10.89
C ILE A 262 -8.00 -17.59 12.18
N PRO A 263 -7.06 -16.89 12.83
CA PRO A 263 -6.52 -17.32 14.11
C PRO A 263 -7.59 -17.38 15.20
N THR A 264 -7.44 -18.33 16.12
CA THR A 264 -8.39 -18.59 17.20
C THR A 264 -8.69 -17.33 18.00
N GLY A 265 -9.96 -16.91 17.97
CA GLY A 265 -10.45 -15.78 18.76
C GLY A 265 -10.13 -14.39 18.19
N ILE A 266 -9.47 -14.31 17.02
CA ILE A 266 -9.13 -13.04 16.37
C ILE A 266 -9.98 -12.87 15.11
N THR A 267 -10.92 -11.93 15.16
CA THR A 267 -11.89 -11.69 14.07
C THR A 267 -11.84 -10.29 13.47
N LYS A 268 -11.03 -9.39 14.04
CA LYS A 268 -10.88 -8.01 13.57
C LYS A 268 -9.40 -7.61 13.62
N PHE A 269 -8.76 -7.57 12.46
CA PHE A 269 -7.36 -7.19 12.28
C PHE A 269 -7.14 -6.79 10.81
N ILE A 270 -6.13 -5.97 10.52
CA ILE A 270 -5.96 -5.34 9.20
C ILE A 270 -5.61 -6.37 8.12
N MET A 271 -4.85 -7.40 8.46
CA MET A 271 -4.47 -8.45 7.51
C MET A 271 -5.61 -9.43 7.16
N LEU A 272 -6.73 -9.37 7.89
CA LEU A 272 -7.98 -9.94 7.43
C LEU A 272 -8.71 -8.86 6.63
N ALA A 273 -8.54 -8.92 5.29
CA ALA A 273 -9.13 -7.96 4.38
C ALA A 273 -10.62 -7.74 4.69
N GLY A 274 -11.03 -6.48 4.80
CA GLY A 274 -12.43 -6.17 5.13
C GLY A 274 -12.85 -6.41 6.60
N ALA A 275 -11.92 -6.63 7.56
CA ALA A 275 -12.27 -6.83 8.97
C ALA A 275 -11.79 -5.73 9.93
N SER A 276 -10.88 -4.86 9.52
CA SER A 276 -10.45 -3.69 10.30
C SER A 276 -10.18 -2.47 9.43
N MET A 277 -10.37 -1.28 10.01
CA MET A 277 -10.00 0.01 9.39
C MET A 277 -8.61 0.50 9.84
N GLU A 278 -7.99 -0.20 10.79
CA GLU A 278 -6.72 0.20 11.41
C GLU A 278 -5.84 -1.02 11.73
N ILE A 279 -4.52 -0.78 11.85
CA ILE A 279 -3.58 -1.78 12.37
C ILE A 279 -3.93 -2.03 13.84
N THR A 280 -4.32 -3.26 14.16
CA THR A 280 -4.70 -3.67 15.51
C THR A 280 -3.50 -4.15 16.32
N ASP A 281 -3.72 -4.45 17.61
CA ASP A 281 -2.68 -5.04 18.45
C ASP A 281 -2.23 -6.41 17.92
N PHE A 282 -3.14 -7.21 17.34
CA PHE A 282 -2.78 -8.49 16.73
C PHE A 282 -1.81 -8.30 15.56
N ASP A 283 -2.14 -7.40 14.63
CA ASP A 283 -1.30 -7.08 13.47
C ASP A 283 0.09 -6.59 13.89
N GLY A 284 0.12 -5.68 14.87
CA GLY A 284 1.36 -5.13 15.40
C GLY A 284 2.26 -6.16 16.08
N TRP A 285 1.68 -7.10 16.84
CA TRP A 285 2.43 -8.19 17.44
C TRP A 285 2.84 -9.25 16.43
N MET A 286 2.05 -9.49 15.39
CA MET A 286 2.42 -10.34 14.27
C MET A 286 3.64 -9.75 13.55
N TYR A 287 3.61 -8.47 13.21
CA TYR A 287 4.74 -7.73 12.66
C TYR A 287 6.00 -7.78 13.55
N ARG A 288 5.83 -7.67 14.86
CA ARG A 288 6.94 -7.86 15.83
C ARG A 288 7.48 -9.28 15.87
N ASN A 289 6.66 -10.30 15.62
CA ASN A 289 7.09 -11.70 15.59
C ASN A 289 8.06 -11.93 14.42
N TRP A 290 7.72 -11.42 13.23
CA TRP A 290 8.57 -11.51 12.04
C TRP A 290 9.90 -10.78 12.26
N TRP A 291 9.87 -9.57 12.81
CA TRP A 291 11.10 -8.87 13.20
C TRP A 291 11.90 -9.64 14.25
N TYR A 292 11.25 -10.18 15.28
CA TYR A 292 11.91 -10.94 16.33
C TYR A 292 12.70 -12.10 15.72
N TYR A 293 12.07 -12.92 14.88
CA TYR A 293 12.72 -14.02 14.17
C TYR A 293 13.89 -13.54 13.31
N LEU A 294 13.64 -12.62 12.37
CA LEU A 294 14.65 -12.15 11.40
C LEU A 294 15.83 -11.46 12.09
N SER A 295 15.58 -10.71 13.15
CA SER A 295 16.64 -9.99 13.89
C SER A 295 17.58 -10.92 14.65
N GLN A 296 17.11 -12.10 15.06
CA GLN A 296 17.96 -13.16 15.63
C GLN A 296 18.69 -13.90 14.52
N LYS A 297 17.95 -14.34 13.50
CA LYS A 297 18.47 -15.09 12.35
C LYS A 297 19.63 -14.37 11.67
N ASN A 298 19.44 -13.08 11.38
CA ASN A 298 20.39 -12.24 10.66
C ASN A 298 21.34 -11.47 11.59
N ASN A 299 21.27 -11.71 12.91
CA ASN A 299 22.06 -11.01 13.92
C ASN A 299 21.94 -9.47 13.84
N TRP A 300 20.78 -8.94 13.46
CA TRP A 300 20.54 -7.49 13.36
C TRP A 300 20.36 -6.81 14.72
N SER A 301 19.98 -7.56 15.75
CA SER A 301 19.71 -7.02 17.09
C SER A 301 20.97 -6.67 17.91
N SER A 302 22.18 -7.01 17.42
CA SER A 302 23.44 -6.91 18.18
C SER A 302 24.30 -5.67 17.88
N GLY A 303 23.91 -4.83 16.91
CA GLY A 303 24.70 -3.67 16.48
C GLY A 303 24.02 -2.33 16.75
N LYS A 304 24.52 -1.54 17.72
CA LYS A 304 24.26 -0.09 17.75
C LYS A 304 24.96 0.56 16.56
N SER A 305 24.32 0.65 15.40
CA SER A 305 24.78 1.55 14.34
C SER A 305 24.14 2.92 14.54
N SER A 306 24.73 3.70 15.45
CA SER A 306 24.55 5.14 15.46
C SER A 306 25.42 5.75 14.35
N ALA A 307 24.79 6.57 13.50
CA ALA A 307 25.37 7.45 12.48
C ALA A 307 25.73 6.81 11.12
N ASN A 308 24.78 6.91 10.18
CA ASN A 308 25.00 7.67 8.93
C ASN A 308 23.65 8.10 8.37
N ALA A 309 23.43 9.41 8.32
CA ALA A 309 22.23 10.00 7.77
C ALA A 309 22.16 9.77 6.25
N ALA A 310 20.97 9.45 5.74
CA ALA A 310 20.65 9.49 4.32
C ALA A 310 21.08 10.83 3.69
N PRO A 311 21.47 10.88 2.40
CA PRO A 311 21.67 12.14 1.70
C PRO A 311 20.37 12.94 1.72
N ALA A 312 20.43 14.17 2.24
CA ALA A 312 19.29 15.07 2.29
C ALA A 312 18.93 15.48 0.85
N SER A 313 17.69 15.21 0.43
CA SER A 313 17.08 15.96 -0.66
C SER A 313 16.99 17.43 -0.23
N SER A 314 17.45 18.32 -1.10
CA SER A 314 17.58 19.75 -0.84
C SER A 314 16.22 20.43 -0.77
N GLU A 315 15.63 20.52 0.42
CA GLU A 315 14.59 21.51 0.72
C GLU A 315 15.24 22.82 1.19
N SER A 316 14.97 23.90 0.46
CA SER A 316 15.38 25.25 0.79
C SER A 316 14.60 25.77 2.00
N LYS A 317 15.29 25.89 3.14
CA LYS A 317 14.81 26.54 4.36
C LYS A 317 14.52 28.03 4.11
N PRO A 318 13.32 28.56 4.43
CA PRO A 318 13.11 30.00 4.54
C PRO A 318 13.67 30.48 5.89
N THR A 319 14.57 31.45 5.85
CA THR A 319 15.12 32.15 7.02
C THR A 319 14.10 33.11 7.60
N SER A 320 13.70 32.88 8.87
CA SER A 320 12.89 33.83 9.64
C SER A 320 13.79 34.96 10.17
N ASN A 321 13.69 36.14 9.58
CA ASN A 321 14.07 37.39 10.24
C ASN A 321 12.78 38.13 10.61
N THR A 322 12.38 38.04 11.88
CA THR A 322 11.27 38.83 12.44
C THR A 322 11.86 40.06 13.10
N ALA A 323 11.72 41.21 12.43
CA ALA A 323 11.71 42.52 13.06
C ALA A 323 10.33 43.13 12.81
N ALA A 324 9.58 43.39 13.89
CA ALA A 324 8.35 44.17 13.85
C ALA A 324 8.67 45.65 13.57
N PRO A 325 7.74 46.42 12.96
CA PRO A 325 6.82 47.16 13.82
C PRO A 325 5.38 47.38 13.29
N ALA A 326 4.44 47.31 14.23
CA ALA A 326 3.33 48.25 14.51
C ALA A 326 2.59 49.00 13.37
N THR A 327 1.32 48.60 13.22
CA THR A 327 0.09 49.42 13.14
C THR A 327 -0.11 50.43 12.00
N LYS A 328 -1.17 50.23 11.19
CA LYS A 328 -2.33 51.14 11.09
C LYS A 328 -3.47 50.56 10.23
N THR A 329 -4.66 50.70 10.79
CA THR A 329 -6.00 50.37 10.31
C THR A 329 -6.38 51.15 9.04
N ALA A 330 -7.02 50.49 8.06
CA ALA A 330 -7.97 51.14 7.14
C ALA A 330 -8.85 50.09 6.42
N THR A 331 -10.13 50.09 6.77
CA THR A 331 -11.23 49.42 6.06
C THR A 331 -11.64 50.26 4.84
N PRO A 332 -12.05 49.63 3.73
CA PRO A 332 -13.19 50.17 2.99
C PRO A 332 -14.25 49.11 2.59
N LYS A 333 -15.48 49.63 2.48
CA LYS A 333 -16.78 49.03 2.12
C LYS A 333 -16.80 48.34 0.73
N PRO A 334 -17.83 47.52 0.44
CA PRO A 334 -17.88 46.61 -0.71
C PRO A 334 -18.22 47.35 -2.00
N SER A 335 -17.53 46.97 -3.09
CA SER A 335 -17.84 47.40 -4.46
C SER A 335 -18.49 46.24 -5.21
N THR A 336 -19.75 46.43 -5.57
CA THR A 336 -20.52 45.61 -6.51
C THR A 336 -20.01 45.81 -7.93
N THR A 337 -19.61 44.72 -8.59
CA THR A 337 -19.43 44.70 -10.05
C THR A 337 -20.21 43.52 -10.63
N THR A 338 -21.19 43.86 -11.45
CA THR A 338 -22.11 42.99 -12.18
C THR A 338 -21.40 42.41 -13.41
N THR A 339 -21.33 41.09 -13.54
CA THR A 339 -20.94 40.42 -14.79
C THR A 339 -22.07 39.51 -15.27
N LYS A 340 -22.51 39.78 -16.50
CA LYS A 340 -23.61 39.13 -17.22
C LYS A 340 -23.35 37.64 -17.40
N ALA A 341 -24.33 36.82 -17.05
CA ALA A 341 -24.43 35.42 -17.44
C ALA A 341 -24.81 35.30 -18.93
N ILE A 342 -24.04 34.52 -19.69
CA ILE A 342 -24.43 34.05 -21.04
C ILE A 342 -25.08 32.68 -20.85
N ALA A 343 -26.37 32.61 -21.15
CA ALA A 343 -27.17 31.40 -21.11
C ALA A 343 -26.85 30.52 -22.34
N VAL A 344 -26.44 29.27 -22.09
CA VAL A 344 -26.47 28.21 -23.10
C VAL A 344 -27.61 27.25 -22.77
N LYS A 345 -28.41 27.00 -23.79
CA LYS A 345 -29.72 26.32 -23.79
C LYS A 345 -29.55 24.79 -23.59
N PRO A 346 -30.43 24.11 -22.83
CA PRO A 346 -30.32 22.67 -22.62
C PRO A 346 -30.88 21.90 -23.83
N ALA A 347 -30.09 20.98 -24.39
CA ALA A 347 -30.52 20.06 -25.43
C ALA A 347 -31.14 18.79 -24.82
N SER A 348 -32.41 18.57 -25.17
CA SER A 348 -33.28 17.48 -24.78
C SER A 348 -32.75 16.10 -25.20
N SER A 349 -32.49 15.21 -24.23
CA SER A 349 -32.29 13.77 -24.48
C SER A 349 -33.65 13.07 -24.66
N LYS A 350 -33.88 12.53 -25.86
CA LYS A 350 -35.04 11.67 -26.13
C LYS A 350 -34.76 10.25 -25.62
N LYS A 351 -35.72 9.73 -24.86
CA LYS A 351 -35.87 8.34 -24.41
C LYS A 351 -35.96 7.42 -25.63
N ALA A 352 -35.03 6.47 -25.78
CA ALA A 352 -35.10 5.42 -26.80
C ALA A 352 -35.55 4.11 -26.15
N THR A 353 -36.62 3.56 -26.70
CA THR A 353 -37.34 2.36 -26.29
C THR A 353 -36.62 1.10 -26.74
N ALA A 354 -36.61 0.08 -25.89
CA ALA A 354 -36.08 -1.25 -26.15
C ALA A 354 -36.71 -1.87 -27.41
N THR A 355 -35.87 -2.29 -28.36
CA THR A 355 -36.28 -3.13 -29.48
C THR A 355 -35.33 -4.33 -29.55
N LYS A 356 -35.92 -5.53 -29.46
CA LYS A 356 -35.26 -6.82 -29.54
C LYS A 356 -34.74 -7.02 -30.97
N ALA A 357 -33.43 -7.13 -31.16
CA ALA A 357 -32.82 -7.40 -32.45
C ALA A 357 -31.97 -8.68 -32.41
N THR A 358 -32.13 -9.47 -33.46
CA THR A 358 -31.68 -10.84 -33.69
C THR A 358 -30.16 -10.98 -33.76
N ILE A 359 -29.63 -12.03 -33.14
CA ILE A 359 -28.22 -12.45 -33.16
C ILE A 359 -27.83 -12.80 -34.60
N THR A 360 -26.88 -12.04 -35.16
CA THR A 360 -26.09 -12.48 -36.32
C THR A 360 -24.64 -12.45 -35.87
N GLN A 361 -24.03 -13.63 -35.76
CA GLN A 361 -22.61 -13.81 -35.46
C GLN A 361 -21.77 -13.07 -36.51
N VAL A 362 -21.06 -12.05 -36.09
CA VAL A 362 -19.89 -11.54 -36.80
C VAL A 362 -18.69 -12.16 -36.10
N THR A 363 -18.06 -13.12 -36.76
CA THR A 363 -16.77 -13.67 -36.40
C THR A 363 -15.72 -12.57 -36.47
N SER A 364 -15.44 -11.95 -35.32
CA SER A 364 -14.26 -11.12 -35.14
C SER A 364 -13.05 -12.03 -34.99
N ALA A 365 -12.17 -12.00 -36.00
CA ALA A 365 -10.87 -12.62 -35.93
C ALA A 365 -10.07 -12.00 -34.78
N GLU A 366 -9.67 -12.84 -33.84
CA GLU A 366 -8.72 -12.55 -32.78
C GLU A 366 -7.38 -12.16 -33.40
N ASN A 367 -6.98 -10.89 -33.24
CA ASN A 367 -5.58 -10.53 -33.20
C ASN A 367 -5.09 -10.83 -31.78
N THR A 368 -4.84 -12.11 -31.48
CA THR A 368 -4.04 -12.53 -30.34
C THR A 368 -2.56 -12.32 -30.66
N ALA A 369 -2.13 -11.05 -30.65
CA ALA A 369 -0.78 -10.78 -30.18
C ALA A 369 -0.78 -11.18 -28.70
N SER A 370 -0.07 -12.26 -28.38
CA SER A 370 0.25 -12.63 -27.00
C SER A 370 0.95 -11.45 -26.34
N ALA A 371 0.19 -10.55 -25.71
CA ALA A 371 0.75 -9.46 -24.92
C ALA A 371 1.61 -10.12 -23.83
N GLU A 372 2.90 -9.83 -23.82
CA GLU A 372 3.76 -10.24 -22.73
C GLU A 372 3.45 -9.32 -21.54
N VAL A 373 3.47 -9.84 -20.31
CA VAL A 373 3.23 -9.07 -19.09
C VAL A 373 4.54 -8.41 -18.68
N GLY A 374 4.52 -7.10 -18.43
CA GLY A 374 5.69 -6.37 -17.96
C GLY A 374 6.18 -6.83 -16.58
N ALA A 375 7.38 -6.41 -16.17
CA ALA A 375 7.84 -6.62 -14.80
C ALA A 375 6.81 -6.06 -13.80
N TRP A 376 6.61 -6.77 -12.70
CA TRP A 376 5.60 -6.55 -11.67
C TRP A 376 4.13 -6.68 -12.12
N GLY A 377 3.86 -7.02 -13.38
CA GLY A 377 2.50 -7.31 -13.82
C GLY A 377 2.04 -8.69 -13.35
N GLN A 378 0.72 -8.84 -13.13
CA GLN A 378 0.11 -10.14 -12.84
C GLN A 378 0.19 -11.04 -14.08
N CYS A 379 0.71 -12.25 -13.91
CA CYS A 379 0.88 -13.25 -14.97
C CYS A 379 0.18 -14.58 -14.64
N GLY A 380 -0.63 -14.63 -13.59
CA GLY A 380 -1.32 -15.84 -13.18
C GLY A 380 -2.08 -15.69 -11.88
N GLY A 381 -2.68 -16.80 -11.45
CA GLY A 381 -3.53 -16.87 -10.26
C GLY A 381 -4.93 -17.40 -10.57
N ASN A 382 -5.60 -17.92 -9.56
CA ASN A 382 -6.99 -18.37 -9.66
C ASN A 382 -7.88 -17.23 -10.15
N ASN A 383 -8.67 -17.51 -11.20
CA ASN A 383 -9.56 -16.57 -11.91
C ASN A 383 -8.85 -15.47 -12.74
N TRP A 384 -7.52 -15.48 -12.87
CA TRP A 384 -6.81 -14.60 -13.80
C TRP A 384 -7.12 -14.96 -15.25
N THR A 385 -7.61 -13.99 -16.03
CA THR A 385 -7.94 -14.16 -17.45
C THR A 385 -7.02 -13.35 -18.39
N GLY A 386 -6.05 -12.62 -17.82
CA GLY A 386 -5.08 -11.83 -18.58
C GLY A 386 -3.92 -12.66 -19.11
N ALA A 387 -2.89 -11.96 -19.60
CA ALA A 387 -1.70 -12.59 -20.15
C ALA A 387 -0.92 -13.38 -19.08
N THR A 388 -0.28 -14.48 -19.47
CA THR A 388 0.45 -15.38 -18.55
C THR A 388 1.94 -15.48 -18.83
N LYS A 389 2.40 -14.92 -19.96
CA LYS A 389 3.79 -14.92 -20.37
C LYS A 389 4.42 -13.58 -19.99
N CYS A 390 5.49 -13.59 -19.21
CA CYS A 390 6.24 -12.37 -18.90
C CYS A 390 7.09 -11.90 -20.07
N ALA A 391 7.32 -10.59 -20.13
CA ALA A 391 8.25 -9.97 -21.05
C ALA A 391 9.67 -10.52 -20.87
N SER A 392 10.48 -10.45 -21.93
CA SER A 392 11.87 -10.87 -21.87
C SER A 392 12.60 -10.20 -20.69
N GLY A 393 13.31 -11.01 -19.89
CA GLY A 393 13.99 -10.54 -18.67
C GLY A 393 13.17 -10.67 -17.40
N ALA A 394 11.92 -11.15 -17.46
CA ALA A 394 11.12 -11.48 -16.29
C ALA A 394 10.58 -12.92 -16.34
N LYS A 395 10.28 -13.49 -15.17
CA LYS A 395 9.68 -14.83 -15.04
C LYS A 395 8.41 -14.74 -14.22
N CYS A 396 7.40 -15.50 -14.65
CA CYS A 396 6.15 -15.60 -13.89
C CYS A 396 6.39 -16.45 -12.65
N ILE A 397 6.40 -15.82 -11.48
CA ILE A 397 6.57 -16.45 -10.19
C ILE A 397 5.21 -16.49 -9.49
N LYS A 398 4.77 -17.68 -9.08
CA LYS A 398 3.58 -17.83 -8.25
C LYS A 398 3.89 -17.31 -6.84
N HIS A 399 3.08 -16.37 -6.34
CA HIS A 399 3.19 -15.87 -4.97
C HIS A 399 2.18 -16.55 -4.06
N ASN A 400 0.93 -16.68 -4.50
CA ASN A 400 -0.10 -17.46 -3.83
C ASN A 400 -1.04 -18.10 -4.87
N ASP A 401 -2.11 -18.75 -4.42
CA ASP A 401 -3.06 -19.43 -5.30
C ASP A 401 -3.82 -18.48 -6.23
N TYR A 402 -4.01 -17.22 -5.85
CA TYR A 402 -4.78 -16.21 -6.57
C TYR A 402 -3.91 -15.25 -7.39
N TYR A 403 -2.59 -15.32 -7.24
CA TYR A 403 -1.67 -14.38 -7.87
C TYR A 403 -0.29 -14.96 -8.21
N SER A 404 0.11 -14.76 -9.46
CA SER A 404 1.48 -14.90 -9.94
C SER A 404 1.92 -13.59 -10.58
N GLN A 405 3.19 -13.24 -10.45
CA GLN A 405 3.74 -11.98 -10.95
C GLN A 405 4.96 -12.20 -11.84
N CYS A 406 5.13 -11.32 -12.82
CA CYS A 406 6.39 -11.20 -13.53
C CYS A 406 7.44 -10.54 -12.65
N VAL A 407 8.37 -11.33 -12.13
CA VAL A 407 9.51 -10.81 -11.37
C VAL A 407 10.71 -10.73 -12.31
N ALA A 408 11.44 -9.60 -12.28
CA ALA A 408 12.66 -9.45 -13.06
C ALA A 408 13.69 -10.52 -12.67
N ASN A 409 14.38 -11.09 -13.66
CA ASN A 409 15.39 -12.14 -13.48
C ASN A 409 16.75 -11.60 -13.05
#